data_AF-A0A066YZX7-F1
#
_entry.id   AF-A0A066YZX7-F1
#
_cell.length_a   1.000
_cell.length_b   1.000
_cell.length_c   1.000
_cell.angle_alpha   90.00
_cell.angle_beta   90.00
_cell.angle_gamma   90.00
#
_symmetry.space_group_name_H-M   'P 1'
#
loop_
_entity.id
_entity.type
_entity.pdbx_description
1 polymer ?
#
loop_
_entity_poly.entity_id
_entity_poly.type
_entity_poly.pdbx_seq_one_letter_code
_entity_poly.pdbx_strand_id
1 'polypeptide(L)'
;MRDEFVALLLSQVGQHEGRDPDGTWNNVQRYSRETPGLEWSDGQAWCATFEAWAAHQLGMDRLWPMTASCLEAVDWWLQRDRWSSYPVLGGPFYLGPGGGTHTGVVYAYDADTIYTVEGNSNPGGSANGDGVYRRTRPRRGPGSPYGYGVPDWPEGTISADPALGGTRTAAVSPPAAPAPNNPAARTDRRRLDEEVR
;
A
#
# COMPACT_ATOMS: atom_id res chain seq x y z
N MET A 1 -7.38 -6.41 8.73
CA MET A 1 -7.53 -5.55 7.54
C MET A 1 -6.22 -4.83 7.21
N ARG A 2 -5.66 -4.04 8.14
CA ARG A 2 -4.39 -3.30 7.94
C ARG A 2 -3.24 -4.21 7.53
N ASP A 3 -2.98 -5.26 8.31
CA ASP A 3 -1.85 -6.16 8.07
C ASP A 3 -2.01 -6.93 6.74
N GLU A 4 -3.24 -7.21 6.31
CA GLU A 4 -3.56 -7.85 5.02
C GLU A 4 -3.31 -6.89 3.84
N PHE A 5 -3.72 -5.63 3.97
CA PHE A 5 -3.45 -4.56 2.99
C PHE A 5 -1.95 -4.32 2.81
N VAL A 6 -1.21 -4.22 3.92
CA VAL A 6 0.24 -4.04 3.87
C VAL A 6 0.94 -5.31 3.35
N ALA A 7 0.46 -6.52 3.70
CA ALA A 7 0.99 -7.76 3.14
C ALA A 7 0.74 -7.86 1.62
N LEU A 8 -0.43 -7.43 1.13
CA LEU A 8 -0.74 -7.37 -0.30
C LEU A 8 0.23 -6.43 -1.02
N LEU A 9 0.42 -5.20 -0.53
CA LEU A 9 1.41 -4.26 -1.09
C LEU A 9 2.84 -4.83 -1.06
N LEU A 10 3.25 -5.43 0.06
CA LEU A 10 4.58 -6.04 0.22
C LEU A 10 4.80 -7.25 -0.69
N SER A 11 3.75 -7.98 -1.07
CA SER A 11 3.81 -9.09 -2.04
C SER A 11 4.16 -8.62 -3.45
N GLN A 12 3.98 -7.33 -3.75
CA GLN A 12 4.29 -6.74 -5.06
C GLN A 12 5.73 -6.22 -5.15
N VAL A 13 6.53 -6.26 -4.09
CA VAL A 13 7.93 -5.79 -4.13
C VAL A 13 8.73 -6.55 -5.21
N GLY A 14 9.38 -5.80 -6.11
CA GLY A 14 10.07 -6.34 -7.29
C GLY A 14 9.19 -6.53 -8.53
N GLN A 15 7.89 -6.19 -8.46
CA GLN A 15 7.08 -5.96 -9.67
C GLN A 15 7.50 -4.64 -10.30
N HIS A 16 7.47 -4.61 -11.64
CA HIS A 16 7.88 -3.48 -12.47
C HIS A 16 6.76 -3.09 -13.43
N GLU A 17 6.82 -1.85 -13.91
CA GLU A 17 6.01 -1.37 -15.02
C GLU A 17 6.49 -1.91 -16.38
N GLY A 18 5.77 -1.56 -17.43
CA GLY A 18 6.09 -1.88 -18.82
C GLY A 18 7.31 -1.13 -19.33
N ARG A 19 7.78 -1.55 -20.50
CA ARG A 19 8.84 -0.86 -21.24
C ARG A 19 8.43 -0.62 -22.68
N ASP A 20 8.90 0.50 -23.21
CA ASP A 20 8.88 0.77 -24.63
C ASP A 20 9.91 -0.11 -25.37
N PRO A 21 9.83 -0.24 -26.72
CA PRO A 21 10.72 -1.12 -27.48
C PRO A 21 12.22 -0.80 -27.38
N ASP A 22 12.59 0.42 -26.95
CA ASP A 22 13.97 0.83 -26.69
C ASP A 22 14.47 0.46 -25.27
N GLY A 23 13.58 -0.07 -24.43
CA GLY A 23 13.86 -0.48 -23.06
C GLY A 23 13.56 0.58 -22.00
N THR A 24 13.05 1.76 -22.37
CA THR A 24 12.63 2.83 -21.45
C THR A 24 11.39 2.40 -20.67
N TRP A 25 11.38 2.66 -19.35
CA TRP A 25 10.20 2.43 -18.50
C TRP A 25 9.11 3.46 -18.83
N ASN A 26 7.87 3.01 -19.00
CA ASN A 26 6.80 3.80 -19.64
C ASN A 26 5.53 3.98 -18.78
N ASN A 27 5.60 3.74 -17.48
CA ASN A 27 4.50 3.78 -16.51
C ASN A 27 3.28 2.90 -16.85
N VAL A 28 3.34 2.04 -17.88
CA VAL A 28 2.23 1.13 -18.20
C VAL A 28 2.23 -0.02 -17.21
N GLN A 29 1.19 -0.19 -16.41
CA GLN A 29 1.10 -1.24 -15.40
C GLN A 29 -0.31 -1.81 -15.30
N ARG A 30 -0.50 -2.80 -14.41
CA ARG A 30 -1.78 -3.51 -14.29
C ARG A 30 -2.73 -2.88 -13.27
N TYR A 31 -2.20 -2.20 -12.25
CA TYR A 31 -2.95 -1.57 -11.16
C TYR A 31 -4.01 -0.57 -11.67
N SER A 32 -3.70 0.27 -12.67
CA SER A 32 -4.68 1.18 -13.29
C SER A 32 -5.84 0.42 -13.94
N ARG A 33 -5.56 -0.69 -14.62
CA ARG A 33 -6.56 -1.53 -15.31
C ARG A 33 -7.31 -2.49 -14.36
N GLU A 34 -6.74 -2.75 -13.19
CA GLU A 34 -7.31 -3.57 -12.12
C GLU A 34 -8.04 -2.73 -11.05
N THR A 35 -8.19 -1.41 -11.25
CA THR A 35 -8.88 -0.49 -10.32
C THR A 35 -9.97 0.30 -11.05
N PRO A 36 -11.26 -0.02 -10.84
CA PRO A 36 -12.37 0.61 -11.55
C PRO A 36 -12.36 2.13 -11.46
N GLY A 37 -12.42 2.80 -12.62
CA GLY A 37 -12.41 4.27 -12.73
C GLY A 37 -11.02 4.92 -12.76
N LEU A 38 -9.94 4.14 -12.62
CA LEU A 38 -8.55 4.61 -12.76
C LEU A 38 -7.86 4.09 -14.03
N GLU A 39 -8.57 3.46 -14.96
CA GLU A 39 -8.02 2.88 -16.20
C GLU A 39 -7.32 3.94 -17.07
N TRP A 40 -7.82 5.18 -17.02
CA TRP A 40 -7.25 6.35 -17.71
C TRP A 40 -5.85 6.73 -17.21
N SER A 41 -5.44 6.26 -16.02
CA SER A 41 -4.13 6.55 -15.42
C SER A 41 -3.02 5.59 -15.87
N ASP A 42 -3.32 4.61 -16.73
CA ASP A 42 -2.29 3.71 -17.26
C ASP A 42 -1.29 4.50 -18.12
N GLY A 43 0.02 4.29 -17.92
CA GLY A 43 1.06 5.16 -18.50
C GLY A 43 1.29 6.48 -17.77
N GLN A 44 0.63 6.74 -16.63
CA GLN A 44 0.91 7.87 -15.73
C GLN A 44 1.63 7.42 -14.45
N ALA A 45 2.24 8.36 -13.74
CA ALA A 45 2.83 8.10 -12.42
C ALA A 45 1.81 7.44 -11.48
N TRP A 46 2.14 6.26 -10.95
CA TRP A 46 1.16 5.30 -10.40
C TRP A 46 1.32 5.01 -8.90
N CYS A 47 2.04 5.86 -8.16
CA CYS A 47 2.26 5.66 -6.73
C CYS A 47 0.95 5.68 -5.92
N ALA A 48 0.02 6.61 -6.17
CA ALA A 48 -1.30 6.61 -5.54
C ALA A 48 -2.23 5.51 -6.10
N THR A 49 -2.19 5.27 -7.42
CA THR A 49 -2.97 4.18 -8.06
C THR A 49 -2.64 2.80 -7.48
N PHE A 50 -1.37 2.55 -7.10
CA PHE A 50 -0.95 1.32 -6.44
C PHE A 50 -1.63 1.10 -5.08
N GLU A 51 -1.78 2.17 -4.29
CA GLU A 51 -2.46 2.12 -3.00
C GLU A 51 -3.97 1.94 -3.18
N ALA A 52 -4.57 2.70 -4.10
CA ALA A 52 -5.98 2.60 -4.45
C ALA A 52 -6.34 1.18 -4.96
N TRP A 53 -5.49 0.60 -5.82
CA TRP A 53 -5.60 -0.79 -6.26
C TRP A 53 -5.62 -1.77 -5.09
N ALA A 54 -4.62 -1.72 -4.20
CA ALA A 54 -4.54 -2.66 -3.08
C ALA A 54 -5.72 -2.50 -2.10
N ALA A 55 -6.23 -1.28 -1.93
CA ALA A 55 -7.42 -1.03 -1.15
C ALA A 55 -8.68 -1.61 -1.84
N HIS A 56 -8.84 -1.41 -3.15
CA HIS A 56 -9.95 -1.97 -3.92
C HIS A 56 -9.97 -3.51 -3.89
N GLN A 57 -8.82 -4.16 -4.06
CA GLN A 57 -8.68 -5.63 -3.97
C GLN A 57 -9.14 -6.21 -2.62
N LEU A 58 -9.22 -5.39 -1.56
CA LEU A 58 -9.67 -5.76 -0.22
C LEU A 58 -11.02 -5.12 0.18
N GLY A 59 -11.73 -4.48 -0.75
CA GLY A 59 -13.01 -3.80 -0.49
C GLY A 59 -12.91 -2.59 0.44
N MET A 60 -11.76 -1.91 0.42
CA MET A 60 -11.43 -0.79 1.29
C MET A 60 -11.66 0.59 0.62
N ASP A 61 -12.42 0.65 -0.48
CA ASP A 61 -12.71 1.85 -1.28
C ASP A 61 -13.25 3.04 -0.46
N ARG A 62 -13.93 2.74 0.67
CA ARG A 62 -14.44 3.75 1.63
C ARG A 62 -13.42 4.24 2.66
N LEU A 63 -12.30 3.52 2.81
CA LEU A 63 -11.23 3.78 3.78
C LEU A 63 -9.99 4.43 3.14
N TRP A 64 -9.95 4.55 1.82
CA TRP A 64 -8.81 5.04 1.05
C TRP A 64 -9.28 5.92 -0.11
N PRO A 65 -8.55 6.97 -0.50
CA PRO A 65 -8.86 7.75 -1.69
C PRO A 65 -8.64 6.93 -2.98
N MET A 66 -9.71 6.71 -3.75
CA MET A 66 -9.65 6.08 -5.07
C MET A 66 -9.23 7.10 -6.14
N THR A 67 -7.95 7.44 -6.19
CA THR A 67 -7.36 8.40 -7.15
C THR A 67 -5.95 7.98 -7.59
N ALA A 68 -5.53 8.50 -8.75
CA ALA A 68 -4.14 8.48 -9.20
C ALA A 68 -3.32 9.70 -8.71
N SER A 69 -3.96 10.72 -8.13
CA SER A 69 -3.32 11.99 -7.74
C SER A 69 -2.97 12.05 -6.26
N CYS A 70 -1.70 12.30 -5.94
CA CYS A 70 -1.27 12.52 -4.56
C CYS A 70 -1.94 13.74 -3.91
N LEU A 71 -2.19 14.82 -4.65
CA LEU A 71 -2.85 16.02 -4.13
C LEU A 71 -4.33 15.75 -3.80
N GLU A 72 -5.05 15.06 -4.68
CA GLU A 72 -6.44 14.68 -4.42
C GLU A 72 -6.56 13.72 -3.24
N ALA A 73 -5.57 12.82 -3.07
CA ALA A 73 -5.50 11.94 -1.91
C ALA A 73 -5.29 12.74 -0.61
N VAL A 74 -4.35 13.69 -0.58
CA VAL A 74 -4.15 14.60 0.56
C VAL A 74 -5.43 15.39 0.88
N ASP A 75 -6.08 15.98 -0.13
CA ASP A 75 -7.34 16.71 0.04
C ASP A 75 -8.46 15.80 0.57
N TRP A 76 -8.55 14.54 0.12
CA TRP A 76 -9.53 13.56 0.61
C TRP A 76 -9.35 13.26 2.10
N TRP A 77 -8.11 13.12 2.57
CA TRP A 77 -7.77 12.92 3.98
C TRP A 77 -8.10 14.15 4.83
N LEU A 78 -7.73 15.35 4.35
CA LEU A 78 -7.97 16.62 5.05
C LEU A 78 -9.46 16.92 5.18
N GLN A 79 -10.26 16.72 4.12
CA GLN A 79 -11.73 16.91 4.14
C GLN A 79 -12.49 15.96 5.08
N ARG A 80 -11.81 14.96 5.68
CA ARG A 80 -12.38 13.96 6.59
C ARG A 80 -11.81 14.06 8.02
N ASP A 81 -10.99 15.08 8.29
CA ASP A 81 -10.21 15.20 9.54
C ASP A 81 -9.34 13.96 9.82
N ARG A 82 -8.83 13.31 8.75
CA ARG A 82 -8.03 12.07 8.80
C ARG A 82 -6.59 12.30 8.35
N TRP A 83 -5.94 13.30 8.95
CA TRP A 83 -4.56 13.68 8.65
C TRP A 83 -3.71 13.75 9.93
N SER A 84 -2.44 13.36 9.85
CA SER A 84 -1.47 13.49 10.94
C SER A 84 -0.09 13.92 10.44
N SER A 85 0.67 14.58 11.30
CA SER A 85 2.11 14.86 11.10
C SER A 85 3.02 13.72 11.59
N TYR A 86 2.45 12.66 12.16
CA TYR A 86 3.16 11.49 12.67
C TYR A 86 2.82 10.23 11.87
N PRO A 87 3.75 9.26 11.77
CA PRO A 87 3.51 8.04 11.01
C PRO A 87 2.38 7.20 11.60
N VAL A 88 1.52 6.73 10.71
CA VAL A 88 0.39 5.83 10.96
C VAL A 88 0.73 4.46 10.39
N LEU A 89 0.63 3.40 11.19
CA LEU A 89 0.88 2.04 10.70
C LEU A 89 -0.18 1.65 9.66
N GLY A 90 0.28 1.20 8.49
CA GLY A 90 -0.55 0.93 7.32
C GLY A 90 -1.15 2.18 6.64
N GLY A 91 -0.89 3.39 7.16
CA GLY A 91 -1.33 4.63 6.51
C GLY A 91 -0.38 5.06 5.38
N PRO A 92 -0.85 5.90 4.45
CA PRO A 92 0.00 6.51 3.44
C PRO A 92 0.84 7.64 4.04
N PHE A 93 2.04 7.83 3.51
CA PHE A 93 2.85 9.04 3.72
C PHE A 93 2.92 9.84 2.40
N TYR A 94 2.96 11.16 2.47
CA TYR A 94 3.02 12.02 1.27
C TYR A 94 4.30 12.86 1.24
N LEU A 95 4.89 13.07 0.06
CA LEU A 95 6.12 13.85 -0.14
C LEU A 95 5.91 15.14 -0.94
N GLY A 96 6.83 16.09 -0.75
CA GLY A 96 6.95 17.29 -1.57
C GLY A 96 5.94 18.39 -1.22
N PRO A 97 5.86 19.46 -2.04
CA PRO A 97 4.97 20.59 -1.81
C PRO A 97 3.51 20.12 -1.72
N GLY A 98 2.84 20.42 -0.59
CA GLY A 98 1.47 19.98 -0.32
C GLY A 98 1.26 18.46 -0.28
N GLY A 99 2.34 17.65 -0.22
CA GLY A 99 2.26 16.20 -0.34
C GLY A 99 2.05 15.67 -1.77
N GLY A 100 2.13 16.54 -2.78
CA GLY A 100 1.74 16.21 -4.16
C GLY A 100 2.74 15.42 -5.00
N THR A 101 3.94 15.08 -4.49
CA THR A 101 5.03 14.55 -5.33
C THR A 101 5.11 13.02 -5.36
N HIS A 102 4.84 12.33 -4.25
CA HIS A 102 4.95 10.88 -4.14
C HIS A 102 4.23 10.36 -2.90
N THR A 103 3.75 9.11 -2.95
CA THR A 103 3.14 8.42 -1.81
C THR A 103 3.63 6.97 -1.69
N GLY A 104 3.43 6.39 -0.51
CA GLY A 104 3.51 4.95 -0.26
C GLY A 104 3.03 4.64 1.15
N VAL A 105 3.04 3.36 1.52
CA VAL A 105 2.43 2.88 2.78
C VAL A 105 3.47 2.51 3.82
N VAL A 106 3.28 2.97 5.06
CA VAL A 106 4.16 2.70 6.20
C VAL A 106 3.88 1.30 6.76
N TYR A 107 4.80 0.34 6.55
CA TYR A 107 4.68 -1.01 7.11
C TYR A 107 5.34 -1.16 8.49
N ALA A 108 6.26 -0.26 8.85
CA ALA A 108 6.80 -0.12 10.20
C ALA A 108 7.33 1.29 10.45
N TYR A 109 7.52 1.66 11.70
CA TYR A 109 8.22 2.86 12.12
C TYR A 109 8.82 2.70 13.51
N ASP A 110 9.86 3.49 13.81
CA ASP A 110 10.48 3.62 15.13
C ASP A 110 10.54 5.09 15.57
N ALA A 111 11.44 5.43 16.51
CA ALA A 111 11.63 6.78 17.02
C ALA A 111 11.97 7.80 15.93
N ASP A 112 12.77 7.43 14.92
CA ASP A 112 13.40 8.32 13.93
C ASP A 112 13.11 7.94 12.48
N THR A 113 12.67 6.71 12.23
CA THR A 113 12.56 6.11 10.89
C THR A 113 11.15 5.65 10.57
N ILE A 114 10.74 5.76 9.31
CA ILE A 114 9.63 4.97 8.72
C ILE A 114 10.19 3.98 7.71
N TYR A 115 9.54 2.82 7.63
CA TYR A 115 9.81 1.76 6.68
C TYR A 115 8.58 1.56 5.81
N THR A 116 8.75 1.70 4.50
CA THR A 116 7.65 1.95 3.57
C THR A 116 7.67 1.02 2.37
N VAL A 117 6.50 0.72 1.81
CA VAL A 117 6.33 0.06 0.53
C VAL A 117 5.72 1.04 -0.47
N GLU A 118 6.37 1.19 -1.62
CA GLU A 118 6.13 2.29 -2.55
C GLU A 118 6.07 1.75 -3.98
N GLY A 119 4.93 1.97 -4.65
CA GLY A 119 4.79 1.81 -6.10
C GLY A 119 5.30 3.04 -6.84
N ASN A 120 5.56 2.91 -8.14
CA ASN A 120 6.22 3.92 -8.98
C ASN A 120 7.44 4.54 -8.26
N SER A 121 8.30 3.67 -7.74
CA SER A 121 9.57 4.02 -7.11
C SER A 121 10.73 3.36 -7.87
N ASN A 122 11.97 3.82 -7.66
CA ASN A 122 13.20 3.30 -8.30
C ASN A 122 14.32 3.17 -7.24
N PRO A 123 15.48 2.54 -7.48
CA PRO A 123 16.50 2.37 -6.44
C PRO A 123 16.93 3.65 -5.70
N GLY A 124 16.84 4.83 -6.33
CA GLY A 124 17.19 6.13 -5.72
C GLY A 124 16.08 6.88 -4.97
N GLY A 125 14.80 6.52 -5.13
CA GLY A 125 13.69 7.20 -4.45
C GLY A 125 13.07 8.39 -5.20
N SER A 126 13.33 8.53 -6.50
CA SER A 126 12.69 9.54 -7.36
C SER A 126 11.24 9.16 -7.69
N ALA A 127 10.39 10.17 -7.89
CA ALA A 127 8.97 10.03 -8.26
C ALA A 127 8.73 9.48 -9.67
N ASN A 128 9.74 9.50 -10.55
CA ASN A 128 9.70 8.76 -11.82
C ASN A 128 10.28 7.36 -11.57
N GLY A 129 9.51 6.52 -10.89
CA GLY A 129 9.91 5.15 -10.57
C GLY A 129 9.81 4.18 -11.72
N ASP A 130 10.13 2.92 -11.43
CA ASP A 130 10.03 1.80 -12.37
C ASP A 130 9.41 0.52 -11.78
N GLY A 131 9.04 0.54 -10.49
CA GLY A 131 8.50 -0.64 -9.82
C GLY A 131 8.12 -0.41 -8.37
N VAL A 132 7.90 -1.52 -7.66
CA VAL A 132 7.52 -1.54 -6.25
C VAL A 132 8.71 -1.88 -5.37
N TYR A 133 9.00 -1.02 -4.38
CA TYR A 133 10.19 -1.12 -3.54
C TYR A 133 9.90 -1.00 -2.05
N ARG A 134 10.72 -1.67 -1.23
CA ARG A 134 10.85 -1.37 0.20
C ARG A 134 11.81 -0.19 0.41
N ARG A 135 11.49 0.67 1.37
CA ARG A 135 12.19 1.92 1.66
C ARG A 135 12.40 2.13 3.14
N THR A 136 13.27 3.09 3.41
CA THR A 136 13.58 3.64 4.71
C THR A 136 13.65 5.15 4.55
N ARG A 137 12.89 5.91 5.34
CA ARG A 137 12.84 7.38 5.26
C ARG A 137 12.92 8.00 6.67
N PRO A 138 13.54 9.19 6.84
CA PRO A 138 13.55 9.87 8.12
C PRO A 138 12.14 10.37 8.48
N ARG A 139 11.78 10.33 9.76
CA ARG A 139 10.53 10.91 10.29
C ARG A 139 10.54 12.43 10.37
N ARG A 140 11.72 13.06 10.32
CA ARG A 140 11.95 14.50 10.55
C ARG A 140 13.11 15.00 9.70
N GLY A 141 13.06 16.26 9.29
CA GLY A 141 14.15 16.94 8.58
C GLY A 141 14.11 16.73 7.05
N PRO A 142 15.22 17.03 6.34
CA PRO A 142 15.25 16.92 4.88
C PRO A 142 14.88 15.52 4.39
N GLY A 143 13.90 15.44 3.48
CA GLY A 143 13.40 14.17 2.93
C GLY A 143 12.38 13.42 3.79
N SER A 144 11.95 13.95 4.94
CA SER A 144 10.81 13.40 5.67
C SER A 144 9.47 13.70 4.97
N PRO A 145 8.42 12.91 5.21
CA PRO A 145 7.09 13.21 4.67
C PRO A 145 6.53 14.57 5.08
N TYR A 146 5.71 15.13 4.19
CA TYR A 146 4.86 16.30 4.43
C TYR A 146 3.80 15.99 5.49
N GLY A 147 3.27 14.77 5.48
CA GLY A 147 2.35 14.24 6.48
C GLY A 147 1.82 12.87 6.05
N TYR A 148 0.80 12.40 6.77
CA TYR A 148 0.28 11.04 6.68
C TYR A 148 -1.25 11.04 6.67
N GLY A 149 -1.83 10.20 5.82
CA GLY A 149 -3.26 9.88 5.90
C GLY A 149 -3.53 8.95 7.09
N VAL A 150 -4.75 9.04 7.65
CA VAL A 150 -5.19 8.24 8.80
C VAL A 150 -6.38 7.35 8.39
N PRO A 151 -6.14 6.15 7.81
CA PRO A 151 -7.23 5.24 7.43
C PRO A 151 -8.07 4.85 8.65
N ASP A 152 -9.39 4.79 8.46
CA ASP A 152 -10.34 4.42 9.52
C ASP A 152 -10.42 2.90 9.70
N TRP A 153 -9.30 2.31 10.11
CA TRP A 153 -9.15 0.88 10.36
C TRP A 153 -10.20 0.37 11.36
N PRO A 154 -10.97 -0.69 11.05
CA PRO A 154 -11.88 -1.32 12.00
C PRO A 154 -11.19 -1.81 13.29
N GLU A 155 -9.91 -2.22 13.18
CA GLU A 155 -9.04 -2.58 14.30
C GLU A 155 -8.40 -1.38 15.04
N GLY A 156 -8.88 -0.16 14.79
CA GLY A 156 -8.37 1.07 15.39
C GLY A 156 -7.09 1.60 14.73
N THR A 157 -6.66 2.80 15.12
CA THR A 157 -5.42 3.42 14.61
C THR A 157 -4.22 3.07 15.49
N ILE A 158 -3.08 2.75 14.87
CA ILE A 158 -1.77 2.71 15.54
C ILE A 158 -0.91 3.80 14.92
N SER A 159 -0.61 4.85 15.68
CA SER A 159 0.20 5.99 15.23
C SER A 159 1.13 6.47 16.34
N ALA A 160 2.23 7.11 15.94
CA ALA A 160 3.11 7.83 16.86
C ALA A 160 2.56 9.21 17.27
N ASP A 161 1.41 9.63 16.72
CA ASP A 161 0.70 10.83 17.12
C ASP A 161 0.16 10.69 18.56
N PRO A 162 0.52 11.58 19.50
CA PRO A 162 -0.03 11.57 20.86
C PRO A 162 -1.57 11.64 20.91
N ALA A 163 -2.21 12.30 19.95
CA ALA A 163 -3.68 12.38 19.85
C ALA A 163 -4.31 11.05 19.39
N LEU A 164 -3.52 10.16 18.76
CA LEU A 164 -3.94 8.85 18.25
C LEU A 164 -3.23 7.69 19.00
N GLY A 165 -2.87 7.92 20.27
CA GLY A 165 -2.34 6.91 21.20
C GLY A 165 -0.82 6.92 21.41
N GLY A 166 -0.04 7.64 20.61
CA GLY A 166 1.38 7.90 20.87
C GLY A 166 2.29 6.66 20.87
N THR A 167 1.95 5.64 20.08
CA THR A 167 2.73 4.40 19.97
C THR A 167 4.08 4.71 19.32
N ARG A 168 5.19 4.61 20.07
CA ARG A 168 6.53 5.07 19.65
C ARG A 168 7.17 4.26 18.52
N THR A 169 6.90 2.96 18.49
CA THR A 169 7.44 1.99 17.53
C THR A 169 6.34 1.00 17.20
N ALA A 170 6.13 0.71 15.92
CA ALA A 170 5.17 -0.29 15.46
C ALA A 170 5.62 -0.93 14.15
N ALA A 171 5.19 -2.16 13.91
CA ALA A 171 5.36 -2.87 12.64
C ALA A 171 4.11 -3.73 12.40
N VAL A 172 3.74 -3.94 11.13
CA VAL A 172 2.74 -4.97 10.80
C VAL A 172 3.30 -6.36 11.10
N SER A 173 2.42 -7.28 11.41
CA SER A 173 2.78 -8.69 11.55
C SER A 173 3.27 -9.23 10.20
N PRO A 174 4.28 -10.11 10.16
CA PRO A 174 4.54 -10.90 8.96
C PRO A 174 3.25 -11.64 8.57
N PRO A 175 2.90 -11.77 7.27
CA PRO A 175 1.79 -12.62 6.88
C PRO A 175 2.01 -14.03 7.42
N ALA A 176 0.99 -14.59 8.07
CA ALA A 176 1.06 -15.94 8.60
C ALA A 176 1.46 -16.90 7.48
N ALA A 177 2.44 -17.77 7.74
CA ALA A 177 2.85 -18.76 6.77
C ALA A 177 1.63 -19.57 6.32
N PRO A 178 1.45 -19.85 5.01
CA PRO A 178 0.32 -20.64 4.55
C PRO A 178 0.35 -21.97 5.30
N ALA A 179 -0.78 -22.33 5.92
CA ALA A 179 -0.89 -23.58 6.65
C ALA A 179 -0.44 -24.72 5.74
N PRO A 180 0.39 -25.66 6.22
CA PRO A 180 0.92 -26.72 5.37
C PRO A 180 -0.26 -27.48 4.76
N ASN A 181 -0.34 -27.48 3.42
CA ASN A 181 -1.34 -28.23 2.66
C ASN A 181 -1.27 -29.69 3.11
N ASN A 182 -2.20 -30.11 3.96
CA ASN A 182 -2.22 -31.47 4.48
C ASN A 182 -3.01 -32.35 3.50
N PRO A 183 -2.35 -33.20 2.68
CA PRO A 183 -3.03 -33.94 1.61
C PRO A 183 -4.00 -35.00 2.14
N ALA A 184 -3.94 -35.33 3.44
CA ALA A 184 -4.75 -36.35 4.09
C ALA A 184 -6.28 -36.10 4.06
N ALA A 185 -6.73 -34.87 3.77
CA ALA A 185 -8.16 -34.52 3.77
C ALA A 185 -8.90 -34.76 2.43
N ARG A 186 -8.22 -35.22 1.36
CA ARG A 186 -8.82 -35.34 0.01
C ARG A 186 -9.26 -36.76 -0.41
N THR A 187 -9.03 -37.78 0.40
CA THR A 187 -9.28 -39.19 0.02
C THR A 187 -10.67 -39.74 0.40
N ASP A 188 -11.45 -39.05 1.24
CA ASP A 188 -12.69 -39.63 1.82
C ASP A 188 -14.01 -39.20 1.13
N ARG A 189 -13.91 -38.68 -0.10
CA ARG A 189 -15.09 -38.32 -0.93
C ARG A 189 -15.25 -39.18 -2.19
N ARG A 190 -14.62 -40.36 -2.23
CA ARG A 190 -14.68 -41.28 -3.38
C ARG A 190 -14.98 -42.73 -2.98
N ARG A 191 -15.85 -42.91 -1.98
CA ARG A 191 -16.27 -44.23 -1.47
C ARG A 191 -17.73 -44.30 -0.99
N LEU A 192 -18.64 -43.60 -1.66
CA LEU A 192 -20.09 -43.66 -1.39
C LEU A 192 -20.98 -43.81 -2.64
N ASP A 193 -20.41 -43.91 -3.85
CA ASP A 193 -21.17 -43.94 -5.12
C ASP A 193 -21.14 -45.32 -5.83
N GLU A 194 -20.86 -46.42 -5.11
CA GLU A 194 -20.66 -47.76 -5.72
C GLU A 194 -21.49 -48.90 -5.09
N GLU A 195 -22.52 -48.60 -4.30
CA GLU A 195 -23.48 -49.59 -3.72
C GLU A 195 -24.97 -49.28 -4.04
N VAL A 196 -25.27 -48.74 -5.23
CA VAL A 196 -26.64 -48.69 -5.76
C VAL A 196 -26.69 -49.11 -7.24
N ARG A 197 -26.63 -50.43 -7.48
CA ARG A 197 -27.12 -51.11 -8.70
C ARG A 197 -27.61 -52.52 -8.37
#